data_AF-A0A1M4WLN6-F1
#
_entry.id   AF-A0A1M4WLN6-F1
#
_cell.length_a   1.000
_cell.length_b   1.000
_cell.length_c   1.000
_cell.angle_alpha   90.00
_cell.angle_beta   90.00
_cell.angle_gamma   90.00
#
_symmetry.space_group_name_H-M   'P 1'
#
loop_
_entity.id
_entity.type
_entity.pdbx_description
1 polymer ?
#
loop_
_entity_poly.entity_id
_entity_poly.type
_entity_poly.pdbx_seq_one_letter_code
_entity_poly.pdbx_strand_id
1 'polypeptide(L)'
;MVKKRYILVCLALIVLACHWIVGTANAAPTTPAPVTNSATQSGQGYDLLSDLSIIFPKERIQKAKSHGYDVKFSKYKPSRYYLEYVPESAGLTDITMQLSNKGNAILHGFNNLFWQALLMWDFTVITVLENSFSLDIVSWFADAVEKAVQQLAGFTGAGFGQSGLWGNFLMLLIICGGAYIAYMGMIQKKTTDAISAMVKSLLILMLAMVFFANAGGVMRYLNDLSSGLSQELMGIGLDLNSTINHEMKYPDEVASFAVADKIYNMLIYQPYLMLQYGKTKEDNSLTKERIEALLNAKVGSNARNQVVAKETDNAMMKDVGIHQRFSMLILLGFSHLILGFMFFIIAGAILVYQFLFVIFALYAPFALLMALYPAWSGVAMNWMKKFVGYQVTKLILGVFLSVLVTMSQFLYGMSPPDKAGYIWTIAMQLILVIGIIWRRKDLFSILSSPVNVSADGNIRALVKKLDGYLGNTAQRIQKFTSRS
;
A
#
# COMPACT_ATOMS: atom_id res chain seq x y z
N MET A 1 7.34 27.75 -4.16
CA MET A 1 8.38 27.33 -3.19
C MET A 1 8.38 28.10 -1.86
N VAL A 2 7.70 29.26 -1.72
CA VAL A 2 7.68 30.04 -0.46
C VAL A 2 6.67 29.52 0.59
N LYS A 3 5.55 28.89 0.17
CA LYS A 3 4.54 28.33 1.11
C LYS A 3 5.02 27.15 1.97
N LYS A 4 6.02 26.37 1.53
CA LYS A 4 6.60 25.26 2.33
C LYS A 4 7.46 25.76 3.50
N ARG A 5 8.02 26.97 3.43
CA ARG A 5 8.80 27.56 4.55
C ARG A 5 7.90 28.06 5.70
N TYR A 6 6.66 28.46 5.43
CA TYR A 6 5.70 28.85 6.46
C TYR A 6 5.13 27.67 7.26
N ILE A 7 4.98 26.49 6.61
CA ILE A 7 4.50 25.27 7.28
C ILE A 7 5.56 24.72 8.26
N LEU A 8 6.84 24.78 7.91
CA LEU A 8 7.95 24.38 8.80
C LEU A 8 8.17 25.35 9.97
N VAL A 9 7.96 26.66 9.77
CA VAL A 9 8.07 27.68 10.83
C VAL A 9 6.87 27.64 11.79
N CYS A 10 5.66 27.30 11.31
CA CYS A 10 4.52 27.03 12.19
C CYS A 10 4.68 25.71 12.98
N LEU A 11 5.31 24.67 12.40
CA LEU A 11 5.70 23.46 13.13
C LEU A 11 6.72 23.75 14.24
N ALA A 12 7.69 24.65 14.00
CA ALA A 12 8.64 25.10 15.02
C ALA A 12 7.97 25.91 16.15
N LEU A 13 6.91 26.67 15.86
CA LEU A 13 6.15 27.43 16.86
C LEU A 13 5.17 26.59 17.69
N ILE A 14 4.68 25.46 17.15
CA ILE A 14 3.87 24.48 17.90
C ILE A 14 4.77 23.62 18.82
N VAL A 15 6.02 23.37 18.42
CA VAL A 15 7.04 22.79 19.32
C VAL A 15 7.46 23.79 20.41
N LEU A 16 7.43 25.10 20.14
CA LEU A 16 7.57 26.13 21.18
C LEU A 16 6.35 26.23 22.12
N ALA A 17 5.15 25.82 21.70
CA ALA A 17 4.00 25.66 22.60
C ALA A 17 4.11 24.42 23.51
N CYS A 18 4.94 23.42 23.14
CA CYS A 18 5.38 22.37 24.09
C CYS A 18 6.16 22.94 25.29
N HIS A 19 6.57 24.21 25.24
CA HIS A 19 7.23 24.92 26.34
C HIS A 19 6.25 25.46 27.42
N TRP A 20 4.92 25.45 27.20
CA TRP A 20 3.94 26.01 28.16
C TRP A 20 3.14 24.95 28.97
N ILE A 21 2.94 23.73 28.47
CA ILE A 21 2.13 22.70 29.16
C ILE A 21 2.93 21.89 30.20
N VAL A 22 4.26 21.91 30.11
CA VAL A 22 5.16 21.60 31.23
C VAL A 22 4.84 22.49 32.47
N GLY A 23 4.13 23.60 32.30
CA GLY A 23 3.68 24.51 33.36
C GLY A 23 2.57 24.02 34.29
N THR A 24 2.06 22.79 34.18
CA THR A 24 1.08 22.22 35.15
C THR A 24 1.60 21.02 35.95
N ALA A 25 2.92 20.93 36.10
CA ALA A 25 3.58 19.99 37.01
C ALA A 25 3.26 20.19 38.51
N ASN A 26 2.19 20.89 38.92
CA ASN A 26 2.06 21.33 40.32
C ASN A 26 0.62 21.59 40.84
N ALA A 27 -0.36 20.73 40.54
CA ALA A 27 -1.65 20.78 41.24
C ALA A 27 -2.09 19.40 41.75
N ALA A 28 -1.42 18.92 42.79
CA ALA A 28 -2.02 17.96 43.71
C ALA A 28 -3.18 18.66 44.47
N PRO A 29 -4.24 17.90 44.78
CA PRO A 29 -4.65 17.86 46.18
C PRO A 29 -4.68 16.42 46.69
N THR A 30 -4.13 16.28 47.89
CA THR A 30 -4.30 15.17 48.81
C THR A 30 -5.78 14.96 49.15
N THR A 31 -6.15 13.70 49.43
CA THR A 31 -7.45 13.14 49.89
C THR A 31 -8.53 12.77 48.85
N PRO A 32 -9.17 11.56 48.98
CA PRO A 32 -10.24 11.12 48.10
C PRO A 32 -11.61 11.66 48.56
N ALA A 33 -12.32 12.38 47.69
CA ALA A 33 -13.72 12.77 47.88
C ALA A 33 -14.68 11.76 47.20
N PRO A 34 -15.92 11.59 47.71
CA PRO A 34 -16.72 10.39 47.49
C PRO A 34 -17.43 10.34 46.12
N VAL A 35 -17.81 9.12 45.76
CA VAL A 35 -18.45 8.72 44.51
C VAL A 35 -19.86 9.30 44.38
N THR A 36 -20.14 10.01 43.28
CA THR A 36 -21.50 10.26 42.80
C THR A 36 -21.63 10.11 41.28
N ASN A 37 -22.44 9.11 40.90
CA ASN A 37 -23.32 8.95 39.74
C ASN A 37 -22.77 8.99 38.30
N SER A 38 -23.18 7.96 37.57
CA SER A 38 -22.59 7.36 36.36
C SER A 38 -23.17 7.86 35.03
N ALA A 39 -23.55 9.14 34.90
CA ALA A 39 -24.21 9.65 33.69
C ALA A 39 -23.46 10.76 32.93
N THR A 40 -22.29 11.23 33.40
CA THR A 40 -21.62 12.42 32.82
C THR A 40 -20.14 12.20 32.47
N GLN A 41 -19.71 10.95 32.22
CA GLN A 41 -18.29 10.63 32.06
C GLN A 41 -17.78 10.54 30.60
N SER A 42 -18.62 10.62 29.57
CA SER A 42 -18.17 10.48 28.17
C SER A 42 -17.46 11.74 27.59
N GLY A 43 -17.56 12.88 28.28
CA GLY A 43 -17.03 14.18 27.83
C GLY A 43 -15.78 14.69 28.55
N GLN A 44 -15.30 13.99 29.58
CA GLN A 44 -14.09 14.41 30.31
C GLN A 44 -12.83 13.87 29.62
N GLY A 45 -11.79 14.70 29.49
CA GLY A 45 -10.50 14.39 28.82
C GLY A 45 -10.27 15.17 27.52
N TYR A 46 -9.05 15.12 26.99
CA TYR A 46 -8.62 15.89 25.81
C TYR A 46 -8.10 15.00 24.67
N ASP A 47 -8.23 15.52 23.45
CA ASP A 47 -7.64 14.95 22.24
C ASP A 47 -6.30 15.67 21.96
N LEU A 48 -5.31 14.95 21.42
CA LEU A 48 -3.99 15.52 21.10
C LEU A 48 -3.95 16.05 19.67
N LEU A 49 -2.97 16.90 19.34
CA LEU A 49 -2.79 17.40 17.96
C LEU A 49 -2.62 16.26 16.93
N SER A 50 -2.08 15.11 17.33
CA SER A 50 -1.98 13.90 16.51
C SER A 50 -3.35 13.38 16.03
N ASP A 51 -4.44 13.71 16.71
CA ASP A 51 -5.80 13.32 16.33
C ASP A 51 -6.43 14.19 15.24
N LEU A 52 -5.87 15.38 14.98
CA LEU A 52 -6.37 16.31 13.97
C LEU A 52 -5.80 16.02 12.58
N SER A 53 -4.62 15.41 12.53
CA SER A 53 -3.91 15.13 11.27
C SER A 53 -4.37 13.84 10.59
N ILE A 54 -5.10 12.98 11.30
CA ILE A 54 -5.56 11.68 10.79
C ILE A 54 -7.07 11.73 10.53
N ILE A 55 -7.45 11.51 9.27
CA ILE A 55 -8.84 11.46 8.83
C ILE A 55 -9.13 10.05 8.32
N PHE A 56 -10.06 9.37 8.99
CA PHE A 56 -10.51 8.04 8.58
C PHE A 56 -11.62 8.14 7.52
N PRO A 57 -11.62 7.28 6.47
CA PRO A 57 -12.65 7.28 5.42
C PRO A 57 -13.98 6.67 5.93
N LYS A 58 -14.79 7.48 6.63
CA LYS A 58 -15.99 7.03 7.36
C LYS A 58 -16.99 6.23 6.51
N GLU A 59 -17.28 6.68 5.30
CA GLU A 59 -18.26 6.03 4.41
C GLU A 59 -17.80 4.62 4.00
N ARG A 60 -16.52 4.48 3.62
CA ARG A 60 -15.93 3.18 3.25
C ARG A 60 -15.82 2.24 4.44
N ILE A 61 -15.56 2.75 5.64
CA ILE A 61 -15.56 1.97 6.87
C ILE A 61 -16.97 1.44 7.19
N GLN A 62 -18.01 2.28 7.04
CA GLN A 62 -19.40 1.83 7.22
C GLN A 62 -19.77 0.75 6.21
N LYS A 63 -19.33 0.89 4.96
CA LYS A 63 -19.52 -0.12 3.91
C LYS A 63 -18.77 -1.42 4.20
N ALA A 64 -17.53 -1.36 4.72
CA ALA A 64 -16.82 -2.56 5.16
C ALA A 64 -17.56 -3.27 6.31
N LYS A 65 -18.12 -2.50 7.24
CA LYS A 65 -18.92 -3.01 8.35
C LYS A 65 -20.21 -3.69 7.89
N SER A 66 -20.88 -3.18 6.85
CA SER A 66 -22.06 -3.84 6.28
C SER A 66 -21.73 -5.19 5.63
N HIS A 67 -20.48 -5.40 5.25
CA HIS A 67 -19.97 -6.68 4.73
C HIS A 67 -19.35 -7.57 5.83
N GLY A 68 -19.58 -7.26 7.11
CA GLY A 68 -19.12 -8.09 8.23
C GLY A 68 -17.65 -7.90 8.63
N TYR A 69 -16.94 -6.90 8.07
CA TYR A 69 -15.55 -6.62 8.41
C TYR A 69 -15.42 -5.38 9.32
N ASP A 70 -14.85 -5.56 10.51
CA ASP A 70 -14.58 -4.49 11.47
C ASP A 70 -13.15 -3.93 11.29
N VAL A 71 -13.04 -2.69 10.82
CA VAL A 71 -11.76 -2.03 10.48
C VAL A 71 -11.02 -1.57 11.74
N LYS A 72 -10.01 -2.33 12.15
CA LYS A 72 -9.27 -2.12 13.42
C LYS A 72 -8.47 -0.83 13.44
N PHE A 73 -7.85 -0.46 12.33
CA PHE A 73 -7.09 0.77 12.14
C PHE A 73 -7.89 2.03 12.48
N SER A 74 -9.21 1.99 12.29
CA SER A 74 -10.10 3.13 12.53
C SER A 74 -10.71 3.16 13.93
N LYS A 75 -10.49 2.11 14.75
CA LYS A 75 -11.15 1.95 16.05
C LYS A 75 -10.72 3.01 17.06
N TYR A 76 -9.43 3.39 17.04
CA TYR A 76 -8.84 4.32 18.01
C TYR A 76 -7.98 5.37 17.32
N LYS A 77 -8.14 6.62 17.75
CA LYS A 77 -7.27 7.73 17.33
C LYS A 77 -5.88 7.66 18.00
N PRO A 78 -4.85 8.30 17.42
CA PRO A 78 -3.47 8.30 17.96
C PRO A 78 -3.38 8.64 19.46
N SER A 79 -4.13 9.63 19.94
CA SER A 79 -4.10 10.04 21.35
C SER A 79 -4.51 8.94 22.32
N ARG A 80 -5.33 7.98 21.88
CA ARG A 80 -5.78 6.87 22.74
C ARG A 80 -4.64 5.96 23.16
N TYR A 81 -3.57 5.93 22.36
CA TYR A 81 -2.33 5.21 22.61
C TYR A 81 -1.33 5.96 23.50
N TYR A 82 -1.76 6.98 24.23
CA TYR A 82 -0.91 7.65 25.23
C TYR A 82 -0.34 6.65 26.24
N LEU A 83 0.95 6.76 26.53
CA LEU A 83 1.65 5.90 27.50
C LEU A 83 1.41 6.44 28.91
N GLU A 84 0.91 5.60 29.82
CA GLU A 84 0.56 6.04 31.18
C GLU A 84 1.73 5.85 32.15
N TYR A 85 1.84 6.77 33.11
CA TYR A 85 2.83 6.73 34.18
C TYR A 85 2.16 6.99 35.53
N VAL A 86 2.48 6.14 36.51
CA VAL A 86 2.04 6.26 37.90
C VAL A 86 3.28 6.50 38.76
N PRO A 87 3.50 7.72 39.27
CA PRO A 87 4.63 8.01 40.14
C PRO A 87 4.47 7.32 41.49
N GLU A 88 5.60 6.96 42.10
CA GLU A 88 5.60 6.40 43.44
C GLU A 88 5.23 7.47 44.49
N SER A 89 4.47 7.08 45.52
CA SER A 89 3.95 8.02 46.53
C SER A 89 5.08 8.55 47.42
N ALA A 90 5.49 9.79 47.22
CA ALA A 90 6.52 10.44 48.03
C ALA A 90 5.94 11.16 49.26
N GLY A 91 6.59 11.01 50.41
CA GLY A 91 6.31 11.84 51.59
C GLY A 91 6.76 13.30 51.39
N LEU A 92 6.12 14.25 52.08
CA LEU A 92 6.41 15.69 51.96
C LEU A 92 7.87 16.07 52.28
N THR A 93 8.57 15.24 53.06
CA THR A 93 9.95 15.47 53.49
C THR A 93 11.00 14.78 52.62
N ASP A 94 10.61 13.92 51.69
CA ASP A 94 11.56 13.18 50.84
C ASP A 94 11.88 13.95 49.55
N ILE A 95 12.84 14.88 49.67
CA ILE A 95 13.27 15.76 48.58
C ILE A 95 13.89 14.95 47.43
N THR A 96 14.61 13.87 47.73
CA THR A 96 15.27 13.03 46.72
C THR A 96 14.24 12.28 45.87
N MET A 97 13.23 11.70 46.51
CA MET A 97 12.14 11.02 45.81
C MET A 97 11.26 11.99 45.03
N GLN A 98 10.99 13.18 45.56
CA GLN A 98 10.30 14.24 44.81
C GLN A 98 11.09 14.69 43.56
N LEU A 99 12.42 14.81 43.67
CA LEU A 99 13.28 15.15 42.53
C LEU A 99 13.30 14.03 41.49
N SER A 100 13.40 12.77 41.92
CA SER A 100 13.31 11.58 41.05
C SER A 100 11.96 11.55 40.32
N ASN A 101 10.85 11.73 41.04
CA ASN A 101 9.51 11.76 40.47
C ASN A 101 9.34 12.86 39.41
N LYS A 102 9.92 14.05 39.64
CA LYS A 102 9.96 15.14 38.65
C LYS A 102 10.80 14.78 37.43
N GLY A 103 11.98 14.18 37.62
CA GLY A 103 12.82 13.69 36.52
C GLY A 103 12.11 12.63 35.68
N ASN A 104 11.46 11.67 36.34
CA ASN A 104 10.67 10.62 35.72
C ASN A 104 9.45 11.17 34.97
N ALA A 105 8.77 12.19 35.50
CA ALA A 105 7.69 12.89 34.82
C ALA A 105 8.18 13.62 33.55
N ILE A 106 9.36 14.26 33.59
CA ILE A 106 9.97 14.89 32.41
C ILE A 106 10.29 13.83 31.35
N LEU A 107 10.93 12.73 31.73
CA LEU A 107 11.28 11.64 30.82
C LEU A 107 10.02 10.98 30.23
N HIS A 108 8.97 10.80 31.03
CA HIS A 108 7.66 10.36 30.56
C HIS A 108 7.07 11.30 29.52
N GLY A 109 7.16 12.61 29.74
CA GLY A 109 6.79 13.63 28.75
C GLY A 109 7.54 13.46 27.43
N PHE A 110 8.86 13.27 27.48
CA PHE A 110 9.68 12.99 26.29
C PHE A 110 9.31 11.67 25.60
N ASN A 111 9.10 10.59 26.36
CA ASN A 111 8.64 9.31 25.82
C ASN A 111 7.33 9.47 25.06
N ASN A 112 6.36 10.16 25.64
CA ASN A 112 5.07 10.39 24.99
C ASN A 112 5.16 11.32 23.80
N LEU A 113 6.00 12.36 23.84
CA LEU A 113 6.24 13.21 22.68
C LEU A 113 6.76 12.38 21.50
N PHE A 114 7.81 11.57 21.74
CA PHE A 114 8.42 10.73 20.72
C PHE A 114 7.43 9.68 20.19
N TRP A 115 6.71 9.02 21.09
CA TRP A 115 5.70 8.02 20.75
C TRP A 115 4.55 8.61 19.93
N GLN A 116 4.02 9.77 20.31
CA GLN A 116 2.93 10.42 19.57
C GLN A 116 3.38 10.90 18.18
N ALA A 117 4.61 11.37 18.05
CA ALA A 117 5.20 11.69 16.75
C ALA A 117 5.34 10.44 15.88
N LEU A 118 5.78 9.33 16.46
CA LEU A 118 5.90 8.04 15.77
C LEU A 118 4.54 7.49 15.32
N LEU A 119 3.53 7.56 16.19
CA LEU A 119 2.15 7.21 15.83
C LEU A 119 1.64 8.07 14.67
N MET A 120 1.87 9.37 14.68
CA MET A 120 1.46 10.25 13.57
C MET A 120 2.08 9.82 12.24
N TRP A 121 3.36 9.44 12.26
CA TRP A 121 4.04 8.86 11.11
C TRP A 121 3.40 7.55 10.67
N ASP A 122 3.23 6.59 11.59
CA ASP A 122 2.69 5.26 11.28
C ASP A 122 1.25 5.32 10.75
N PHE A 123 0.38 6.13 11.37
CA PHE A 123 -0.98 6.36 10.89
C PHE A 123 -0.98 7.02 9.50
N THR A 124 -0.04 7.93 9.22
CA THR A 124 0.09 8.56 7.89
C THR A 124 0.48 7.52 6.85
N VAL A 125 1.47 6.68 7.14
CA VAL A 125 1.92 5.60 6.25
C VAL A 125 0.76 4.64 5.96
N ILE A 126 0.04 4.20 6.99
CA ILE A 126 -1.10 3.28 6.83
C ILE A 126 -2.19 3.93 5.97
N THR A 127 -2.51 5.19 6.21
CA THR A 127 -3.53 5.93 5.44
C THR A 127 -3.14 6.07 3.97
N VAL A 128 -1.89 6.45 3.68
CA VAL A 128 -1.40 6.61 2.30
C VAL A 128 -1.41 5.26 1.57
N LEU A 129 -1.02 4.20 2.26
CA LEU A 129 -1.03 2.85 1.71
C LEU A 129 -2.44 2.34 1.44
N GLU A 130 -3.36 2.49 2.40
CA GLU A 130 -4.78 2.13 2.24
C GLU A 130 -5.38 2.87 1.04
N ASN A 131 -5.11 4.17 0.92
CA ASN A 131 -5.51 4.97 -0.24
C ASN A 131 -4.88 4.46 -1.55
N SER A 132 -3.64 4.01 -1.56
CA SER A 132 -3.01 3.50 -2.79
C SER A 132 -3.70 2.28 -3.40
N PHE A 133 -4.33 1.44 -2.57
CA PHE A 133 -5.07 0.27 -3.03
C PHE A 133 -6.55 0.55 -3.29
N SER A 134 -7.13 1.53 -2.59
CA SER A 134 -8.54 1.85 -2.74
C SER A 134 -8.84 2.90 -3.80
N LEU A 135 -7.86 3.74 -4.14
CA LEU A 135 -8.00 4.73 -5.19
C LEU A 135 -8.03 4.05 -6.56
N ASP A 136 -9.15 4.24 -7.24
CA ASP A 136 -9.34 3.84 -8.63
C ASP A 136 -9.20 5.04 -9.57
N ILE A 137 -7.95 5.50 -9.71
CA ILE A 137 -7.61 6.62 -10.59
C ILE A 137 -7.96 6.27 -12.04
N VAL A 138 -7.85 5.00 -12.42
CA VAL A 138 -8.13 4.56 -13.79
C VAL A 138 -9.59 4.83 -14.14
N SER A 139 -10.53 4.44 -13.28
CA SER A 139 -11.96 4.69 -13.52
C SER A 139 -12.31 6.16 -13.58
N TRP A 140 -11.64 7.01 -12.80
CA TRP A 140 -11.86 8.48 -12.84
C TRP A 140 -11.47 9.09 -14.19
N PHE A 141 -10.42 8.57 -14.83
CA PHE A 141 -9.92 9.11 -16.09
C PHE A 141 -10.38 8.34 -17.33
N ALA A 142 -10.94 7.13 -17.18
CA ALA A 142 -11.27 6.24 -18.29
C ALA A 142 -12.16 6.90 -19.36
N ASP A 143 -13.23 7.61 -18.98
CA ASP A 143 -14.12 8.26 -19.95
C ASP A 143 -13.47 9.47 -20.63
N ALA A 144 -12.64 10.22 -19.90
CA ALA A 144 -11.91 11.36 -20.45
C ALA A 144 -10.83 10.89 -21.43
N VAL A 145 -10.12 9.82 -21.09
CA VAL A 145 -9.13 9.19 -21.97
C VAL A 145 -9.79 8.59 -23.20
N GLU A 146 -10.93 7.91 -23.06
CA GLU A 146 -11.65 7.36 -24.20
C GLU A 146 -12.02 8.43 -25.21
N LYS A 147 -12.64 9.52 -24.75
CA LYS A 147 -12.98 10.66 -25.60
C LYS A 147 -11.73 11.26 -26.26
N ALA A 148 -10.64 11.43 -25.50
CA ALA A 148 -9.40 11.97 -26.03
C ALA A 148 -8.78 11.03 -27.08
N VAL A 149 -8.78 9.71 -26.85
CA VAL A 149 -8.29 8.70 -27.80
C VAL A 149 -9.14 8.71 -29.07
N GLN A 150 -10.46 8.76 -28.95
CA GLN A 150 -11.38 8.84 -30.09
C GLN A 150 -11.19 10.13 -30.90
N GLN A 151 -11.05 11.28 -30.23
CA GLN A 151 -10.79 12.56 -30.88
C GLN A 151 -9.42 12.58 -31.57
N LEU A 152 -8.37 12.11 -30.90
CA LEU A 152 -7.01 12.05 -31.46
C LEU A 152 -6.94 11.09 -32.65
N ALA A 153 -7.62 9.94 -32.59
CA ALA A 153 -7.71 9.01 -33.70
C ALA A 153 -8.59 9.58 -34.83
N GLY A 154 -9.65 10.33 -34.50
CA GLY A 154 -10.70 10.69 -35.46
C GLY A 154 -11.77 9.61 -35.61
N PHE A 155 -12.01 8.84 -34.56
CA PHE A 155 -12.95 7.72 -34.55
C PHE A 155 -14.37 8.20 -34.22
N THR A 156 -15.36 7.87 -35.05
CA THR A 156 -16.75 8.36 -34.94
C THR A 156 -17.74 7.25 -34.55
N GLY A 157 -17.29 6.18 -33.90
CA GLY A 157 -18.12 5.05 -33.47
C GLY A 157 -18.38 4.02 -34.59
N ALA A 158 -18.61 4.48 -35.82
CA ALA A 158 -18.79 3.63 -37.01
C ALA A 158 -17.48 3.36 -37.79
N GLY A 159 -16.41 4.07 -37.47
CA GLY A 159 -15.11 3.96 -38.17
C GLY A 159 -14.27 5.21 -38.03
N PHE A 160 -13.29 5.36 -38.93
CA PHE A 160 -12.42 6.53 -39.01
C PHE A 160 -13.07 7.62 -39.87
N GLY A 161 -13.21 8.82 -39.33
CA GLY A 161 -13.69 10.01 -40.04
C GLY A 161 -12.59 10.68 -40.88
N GLN A 162 -12.87 11.89 -41.37
CA GLN A 162 -11.94 12.72 -42.17
C GLN A 162 -11.12 13.71 -41.31
N SER A 163 -11.13 13.54 -40.00
CA SER A 163 -10.43 14.38 -39.03
C SER A 163 -9.59 13.51 -38.10
N GLY A 164 -8.69 14.11 -37.33
CA GLY A 164 -7.83 13.36 -36.41
C GLY A 164 -6.68 12.64 -37.12
N LEU A 165 -5.81 12.03 -36.33
CA LEU A 165 -4.56 11.44 -36.80
C LEU A 165 -4.80 10.29 -37.78
N TRP A 166 -5.75 9.38 -37.50
CA TRP A 166 -6.02 8.28 -38.42
C TRP A 166 -6.81 8.73 -39.63
N GLY A 167 -7.78 9.63 -39.49
CA GLY A 167 -8.53 10.17 -40.62
C GLY A 167 -7.62 10.77 -41.70
N ASN A 168 -6.58 11.50 -41.28
CA ASN A 168 -5.66 12.17 -42.19
C ASN A 168 -4.60 11.24 -42.80
N PHE A 169 -4.13 10.23 -42.08
CA PHE A 169 -2.93 9.46 -42.46
C PHE A 169 -3.19 7.98 -42.75
N LEU A 170 -4.36 7.43 -42.42
CA LEU A 170 -4.65 6.00 -42.59
C LEU A 170 -4.48 5.54 -44.04
N MET A 171 -5.06 6.27 -45.01
CA MET A 171 -4.97 5.92 -46.42
C MET A 171 -3.52 5.91 -46.92
N LEU A 172 -2.74 6.92 -46.54
CA LEU A 172 -1.32 6.99 -46.86
C LEU A 172 -0.57 5.77 -46.31
N LEU A 173 -0.80 5.41 -45.04
CA LEU A 173 -0.14 4.29 -44.37
C LEU A 173 -0.54 2.94 -44.97
N ILE A 174 -1.80 2.77 -45.39
CA ILE A 174 -2.24 1.58 -46.12
C ILE A 174 -1.53 1.47 -47.47
N ILE A 175 -1.43 2.56 -48.23
CA ILE A 175 -0.75 2.57 -49.54
C ILE A 175 0.74 2.25 -49.36
N CYS A 176 1.43 2.93 -48.45
CA CYS A 176 2.84 2.69 -48.16
C CYS A 176 3.09 1.26 -47.64
N GLY A 177 2.22 0.76 -46.76
CA GLY A 177 2.28 -0.60 -46.24
C GLY A 177 2.05 -1.65 -47.32
N GLY A 178 1.04 -1.45 -48.17
CA GLY A 178 0.74 -2.32 -49.31
C GLY A 178 1.87 -2.37 -50.33
N ALA A 179 2.44 -1.21 -50.69
CA ALA A 179 3.60 -1.14 -51.57
C ALA A 179 4.81 -1.88 -50.99
N TYR A 180 5.05 -1.76 -49.68
CA TYR A 180 6.12 -2.49 -49.00
C TYR A 180 5.90 -4.00 -49.00
N ILE A 181 4.67 -4.46 -48.75
CA ILE A 181 4.29 -5.88 -48.81
C ILE A 181 4.47 -6.42 -50.24
N ALA A 182 4.01 -5.68 -51.25
CA ALA A 182 4.16 -6.04 -52.65
C ALA A 182 5.64 -6.14 -53.05
N TYR A 183 6.47 -5.18 -52.59
CA TYR A 183 7.91 -5.22 -52.77
C TYR A 183 8.56 -6.46 -52.12
N MET A 184 8.21 -6.80 -50.88
CA MET A 184 8.69 -8.03 -50.23
C MET A 184 8.26 -9.30 -50.97
N GLY A 185 7.00 -9.38 -51.39
CA GLY A 185 6.43 -10.56 -52.02
C GLY A 185 6.92 -10.78 -53.45
N MET A 186 6.89 -9.74 -54.29
CA MET A 186 7.18 -9.84 -55.72
C MET A 186 8.66 -9.67 -56.04
N ILE A 187 9.32 -8.68 -55.42
CA ILE A 187 10.71 -8.32 -55.76
C ILE A 187 11.70 -9.11 -54.91
N GLN A 188 11.53 -9.11 -53.58
CA GLN A 188 12.42 -9.89 -52.70
C GLN A 188 12.10 -11.40 -52.67
N LYS A 189 10.97 -11.81 -53.27
CA LYS A 189 10.48 -13.19 -53.27
C LYS A 189 10.32 -13.80 -51.86
N LYS A 190 10.10 -12.96 -50.84
CA LYS A 190 9.87 -13.37 -49.44
C LYS A 190 8.36 -13.48 -49.19
N THR A 191 7.72 -14.44 -49.87
CA THR A 191 6.25 -14.58 -49.86
C THR A 191 5.68 -14.85 -48.47
N THR A 192 6.32 -15.70 -47.66
CA THR A 192 5.90 -15.96 -46.28
C THR A 192 5.97 -14.71 -45.39
N ASP A 193 7.05 -13.93 -45.50
CA ASP A 193 7.22 -12.69 -44.72
C ASP A 193 6.22 -11.62 -45.17
N ALA A 194 5.95 -11.53 -46.48
CA ALA A 194 4.95 -10.62 -47.03
C ALA A 194 3.53 -10.96 -46.52
N ILE A 195 3.15 -12.24 -46.47
CA ILE A 195 1.88 -12.68 -45.89
C ILE A 195 1.85 -12.38 -44.39
N SER A 196 2.93 -12.66 -43.66
CA SER A 196 3.04 -12.36 -42.22
C SER A 196 2.87 -10.86 -41.94
N ALA A 197 3.51 -10.01 -42.75
CA ALA A 197 3.38 -8.56 -42.70
C ALA A 197 1.94 -8.10 -42.95
N MET A 198 1.27 -8.65 -43.97
CA MET A 198 -0.13 -8.34 -44.27
C MET A 198 -1.05 -8.72 -43.10
N VAL A 199 -0.91 -9.93 -42.57
CA VAL A 199 -1.71 -10.41 -41.43
C VAL A 199 -1.49 -9.54 -40.19
N LYS A 200 -0.24 -9.17 -39.89
CA LYS A 200 0.08 -8.28 -38.75
C LYS A 200 -0.57 -6.90 -38.91
N SER A 201 -0.45 -6.28 -40.09
CA SER A 201 -1.08 -4.99 -40.34
C SER A 201 -2.61 -5.04 -40.21
N LEU A 202 -3.25 -6.13 -40.68
CA LEU A 202 -4.69 -6.34 -40.50
C LEU A 202 -5.07 -6.53 -39.02
N LEU A 203 -4.29 -7.32 -38.25
CA LEU A 203 -4.51 -7.50 -36.82
C LEU A 203 -4.35 -6.19 -36.05
N ILE A 204 -3.36 -5.36 -36.40
CA ILE A 204 -3.14 -4.04 -35.81
C ILE A 204 -4.32 -3.11 -36.09
N LEU A 205 -4.85 -3.12 -37.32
CA LEU A 205 -6.02 -2.34 -37.69
C LEU A 205 -7.26 -2.76 -36.88
N MET A 206 -7.51 -4.07 -36.76
CA MET A 206 -8.61 -4.59 -35.93
C MET A 206 -8.44 -4.22 -34.45
N LEU A 207 -7.22 -4.38 -33.91
CA LEU A 207 -6.90 -4.00 -32.53
C LEU A 207 -7.14 -2.51 -32.29
N ALA A 208 -6.74 -1.65 -33.24
CA ALA A 208 -6.96 -0.22 -33.17
C ALA A 208 -8.45 0.12 -33.15
N MET A 209 -9.26 -0.50 -34.01
CA MET A 209 -10.71 -0.29 -34.01
C MET A 209 -11.34 -0.70 -32.68
N VAL A 210 -11.01 -1.89 -32.15
CA VAL A 210 -11.53 -2.37 -30.86
C VAL A 210 -11.13 -1.43 -29.72
N PHE A 211 -9.86 -1.02 -29.68
CA PHE A 211 -9.36 -0.15 -28.63
C PHE A 211 -9.98 1.26 -28.71
N PHE A 212 -10.04 1.89 -29.87
CA PHE A 212 -10.61 3.24 -30.00
C PHE A 212 -12.13 3.27 -29.75
N ALA A 213 -12.83 2.18 -30.08
CA ALA A 213 -14.26 2.07 -29.82
C ALA A 213 -14.60 2.03 -28.33
N ASN A 214 -13.71 1.49 -27.48
CA ASN A 214 -13.99 1.31 -26.05
C ASN A 214 -12.71 1.35 -25.19
N ALA A 215 -11.91 2.40 -25.32
CA ALA A 215 -10.64 2.50 -24.59
C ALA A 215 -10.88 2.56 -23.07
N GLY A 216 -11.93 3.25 -22.64
CA GLY A 216 -12.30 3.37 -21.23
C GLY A 216 -12.70 2.01 -20.64
N GLY A 217 -13.50 1.22 -21.37
CA GLY A 217 -13.85 -0.14 -20.95
C GLY A 217 -12.65 -1.09 -20.87
N VAL A 218 -11.73 -1.05 -21.85
CA VAL A 218 -10.49 -1.83 -21.80
C VAL A 218 -9.63 -1.45 -20.59
N MET A 219 -9.53 -0.15 -20.31
CA MET A 219 -8.77 0.36 -19.16
C MET A 219 -9.35 -0.10 -17.82
N ARG A 220 -10.68 0.00 -17.65
CA ARG A 220 -11.38 -0.47 -16.46
C ARG A 220 -11.19 -1.97 -16.27
N TYR A 221 -11.43 -2.77 -17.32
CA TYR A 221 -11.24 -4.22 -17.26
C TYR A 221 -9.84 -4.63 -16.79
N LEU A 222 -8.78 -4.01 -17.32
CA LEU A 222 -7.41 -4.30 -16.91
C LEU A 222 -7.12 -3.85 -15.47
N ASN A 223 -7.71 -2.73 -15.04
CA ASN A 223 -7.56 -2.24 -13.68
C ASN A 223 -8.31 -3.09 -12.66
N ASP A 224 -9.51 -3.55 -12.98
CA ASP A 224 -10.32 -4.43 -12.14
C ASP A 224 -9.65 -5.79 -12.01
N LEU A 225 -9.14 -6.34 -13.11
CA LEU A 225 -8.35 -7.58 -13.10
C LEU A 225 -7.09 -7.43 -12.23
N SER A 226 -6.33 -6.34 -12.41
CA SER A 226 -5.12 -6.08 -11.63
C SER A 226 -5.44 -5.92 -10.14
N SER A 227 -6.48 -5.16 -9.81
CA SER A 227 -6.87 -4.87 -8.44
C SER A 227 -7.43 -6.12 -7.75
N GLY A 228 -8.34 -6.85 -8.39
CA GLY A 228 -8.91 -8.10 -7.86
C GLY A 228 -7.85 -9.18 -7.63
N LEU A 229 -6.95 -9.41 -8.59
CA LEU A 229 -5.85 -10.36 -8.40
C LEU A 229 -4.87 -9.92 -7.31
N SER A 230 -4.57 -8.62 -7.23
CA SER A 230 -3.71 -8.09 -6.17
C SER A 230 -4.34 -8.33 -4.80
N GLN A 231 -5.64 -8.12 -4.66
CA GLN A 231 -6.38 -8.36 -3.41
C GLN A 231 -6.45 -9.84 -3.04
N GLU A 232 -6.69 -10.73 -4.00
CA GLU A 232 -6.70 -12.18 -3.78
C GLU A 232 -5.33 -12.69 -3.34
N LEU A 233 -4.26 -12.29 -4.05
CA LEU A 233 -2.89 -12.68 -3.71
C LEU A 233 -2.43 -12.07 -2.38
N MET A 234 -2.89 -10.86 -2.07
CA MET A 234 -2.69 -10.30 -0.73
C MET A 234 -3.40 -11.19 0.29
N GLY A 235 -4.69 -11.48 0.14
CA GLY A 235 -5.47 -12.39 1.00
C GLY A 235 -4.79 -13.74 1.25
N ILE A 236 -4.28 -14.40 0.22
CA ILE A 236 -3.53 -15.67 0.36
C ILE A 236 -2.26 -15.49 1.20
N GLY A 237 -1.49 -14.43 0.96
CA GLY A 237 -0.33 -14.09 1.80
C GLY A 237 -0.74 -13.82 3.26
N LEU A 238 -1.92 -13.23 3.46
CA LEU A 238 -2.46 -12.93 4.78
C LEU A 238 -2.94 -14.19 5.54
N ASP A 239 -3.39 -15.24 4.84
CA ASP A 239 -3.93 -16.48 5.42
C ASP A 239 -2.86 -17.54 5.73
N LEU A 240 -1.61 -17.38 5.29
CA LEU A 240 -0.51 -18.30 5.63
C LEU A 240 -0.23 -18.42 7.14
N ASN A 241 -0.78 -17.51 7.96
CA ASN A 241 -0.61 -17.48 9.42
C ASN A 241 -1.89 -17.86 10.20
N SER A 242 -2.97 -18.25 9.52
CA SER A 242 -4.21 -18.75 10.14
C SER A 242 -4.60 -20.08 9.53
N THR A 243 -4.84 -21.07 10.38
CA THR A 243 -5.34 -22.40 10.00
C THR A 243 -6.46 -22.27 8.97
N ILE A 244 -6.30 -22.99 7.86
CA ILE A 244 -7.11 -22.99 6.65
C ILE A 244 -8.61 -22.87 6.97
N ASN A 245 -9.20 -21.69 6.74
CA ASN A 245 -10.64 -21.50 6.57
C ASN A 245 -10.86 -20.73 5.26
N HIS A 246 -11.16 -21.52 4.23
CA HIS A 246 -11.27 -21.14 2.81
C HIS A 246 -12.61 -20.43 2.50
N GLU A 247 -12.99 -19.35 3.20
CA GLU A 247 -14.33 -18.75 2.97
C GLU A 247 -14.44 -17.22 3.05
N MET A 248 -13.35 -16.46 2.89
CA MET A 248 -13.46 -14.99 2.89
C MET A 248 -12.97 -14.40 1.57
N LYS A 249 -13.85 -14.41 0.56
CA LYS A 249 -13.73 -13.55 -0.61
C LYS A 249 -14.03 -12.12 -0.15
N TYR A 250 -13.01 -11.41 0.31
CA TYR A 250 -13.17 -10.02 0.74
C TYR A 250 -13.69 -9.20 -0.44
N PRO A 251 -14.82 -8.47 -0.31
CA PRO A 251 -15.21 -7.47 -1.29
C PRO A 251 -14.06 -6.48 -1.53
N ASP A 252 -13.94 -5.91 -2.73
CA ASP A 252 -12.81 -5.07 -3.13
C ASP A 252 -12.50 -3.92 -2.15
N GLU A 253 -13.53 -3.46 -1.44
CA GLU A 253 -13.47 -2.38 -0.47
C GLU A 253 -12.88 -2.78 0.89
N VAL A 254 -12.85 -4.07 1.20
CA VAL A 254 -12.37 -4.63 2.48
C VAL A 254 -10.89 -5.01 2.39
N ALA A 255 -10.40 -5.41 1.23
CA ALA A 255 -9.03 -5.89 1.07
C ALA A 255 -7.97 -4.80 1.40
N SER A 256 -8.20 -3.54 1.04
CA SER A 256 -7.30 -2.44 1.41
C SER A 256 -7.27 -2.22 2.93
N PHE A 257 -8.42 -2.37 3.60
CA PHE A 257 -8.51 -2.30 5.07
C PHE A 257 -7.85 -3.48 5.75
N ALA A 258 -7.90 -4.69 5.18
CA ALA A 258 -7.23 -5.86 5.73
C ALA A 258 -5.71 -5.65 5.79
N VAL A 259 -5.11 -5.11 4.73
CA VAL A 259 -3.68 -4.75 4.69
C VAL A 259 -3.37 -3.63 5.67
N ALA A 260 -4.20 -2.58 5.70
CA ALA A 260 -4.06 -1.48 6.64
C ALA A 260 -4.10 -1.96 8.10
N ASP A 261 -5.01 -2.87 8.44
CA ASP A 261 -5.14 -3.46 9.77
C ASP A 261 -3.93 -4.32 10.15
N LYS A 262 -3.33 -5.03 9.19
CA LYS A 262 -2.12 -5.82 9.45
C LYS A 262 -0.93 -4.93 9.76
N ILE A 263 -0.76 -3.85 9.01
CA ILE A 263 0.32 -2.88 9.24
C ILE A 263 0.06 -2.06 10.50
N TYR A 264 -1.20 -1.72 10.78
CA TYR A 264 -1.62 -1.13 12.05
C TYR A 264 -1.27 -2.05 13.23
N ASN A 265 -1.53 -3.35 13.12
CA ASN A 265 -1.17 -4.28 14.18
C ASN A 265 0.35 -4.31 14.41
N MET A 266 1.11 -4.25 13.31
CA MET A 266 2.57 -4.29 13.31
C MET A 266 3.22 -3.01 13.87
N LEU A 267 2.75 -1.84 13.43
CA LEU A 267 3.36 -0.54 13.74
C LEU A 267 2.77 0.14 14.98
N ILE A 268 1.51 -0.14 15.32
CA ILE A 268 0.82 0.62 16.37
C ILE A 268 0.41 -0.31 17.50
N TYR A 269 -0.43 -1.30 17.22
CA TYR A 269 -1.07 -2.08 18.28
C TYR A 269 -0.07 -2.92 19.08
N GLN A 270 0.74 -3.77 18.43
CA GLN A 270 1.70 -4.61 19.14
C GLN A 270 2.80 -3.78 19.85
N PRO A 271 3.42 -2.76 19.21
CA PRO A 271 4.38 -1.89 19.89
C PRO A 271 3.77 -1.14 21.07
N TYR A 272 2.51 -0.74 20.99
CA TYR A 272 1.81 -0.13 22.12
C TYR A 272 1.67 -1.11 23.30
N LEU A 273 1.26 -2.35 23.07
CA LEU A 273 1.16 -3.34 24.15
C LEU A 273 2.51 -3.58 24.81
N MET A 274 3.57 -3.64 24.00
CA MET A 274 4.94 -3.79 24.46
C MET A 274 5.41 -2.60 25.30
N LEU A 275 5.12 -1.36 24.86
CA LEU A 275 5.50 -0.16 25.60
C LEU A 275 4.65 0.02 26.87
N GLN A 276 3.33 -0.17 26.78
CA GLN A 276 2.41 0.15 27.86
C GLN A 276 2.37 -0.93 28.95
N TYR A 277 2.33 -2.20 28.54
CA TYR A 277 2.17 -3.34 29.44
C TYR A 277 3.42 -4.19 29.55
N GLY A 278 4.39 -4.03 28.64
CA GLY A 278 5.52 -4.94 28.57
C GLY A 278 5.04 -6.33 28.19
N LYS A 279 4.05 -6.46 27.30
CA LYS A 279 3.46 -7.75 26.93
C LYS A 279 3.12 -7.77 25.46
N THR A 280 3.08 -8.96 24.86
CA THR A 280 2.49 -9.15 23.52
C THR A 280 1.06 -9.62 23.63
N LYS A 281 0.36 -9.61 22.50
CA LYS A 281 -1.02 -10.10 22.40
C LYS A 281 -1.16 -11.59 22.77
N GLU A 282 -0.10 -12.40 22.69
CA GLU A 282 -0.15 -13.82 23.07
C GLU A 282 -0.07 -14.08 24.58
N ASP A 283 0.19 -13.06 25.41
CA ASP A 283 0.27 -13.23 26.87
C ASP A 283 -1.13 -13.37 27.49
N ASN A 284 -1.39 -14.54 28.10
CA ASN A 284 -2.65 -14.89 28.76
C ASN A 284 -3.06 -13.93 29.89
N SER A 285 -2.11 -13.18 30.45
CA SER A 285 -2.36 -12.21 31.52
C SER A 285 -2.83 -10.83 31.01
N LEU A 286 -2.86 -10.63 29.69
CA LEU A 286 -3.31 -9.42 29.03
C LEU A 286 -4.68 -9.64 28.36
N THR A 287 -5.76 -9.43 29.11
CA THR A 287 -7.12 -9.59 28.59
C THR A 287 -7.52 -8.43 27.67
N LYS A 288 -8.38 -8.71 26.68
CA LYS A 288 -8.87 -7.72 25.73
C LYS A 288 -9.62 -6.58 26.45
N GLU A 289 -10.40 -6.91 27.47
CA GLU A 289 -11.17 -5.96 28.28
C GLU A 289 -10.24 -4.99 29.01
N ARG A 290 -9.10 -5.46 29.51
CA ARG A 290 -8.09 -4.63 30.18
C ARG A 290 -7.48 -3.61 29.22
N ILE A 291 -7.13 -4.04 28.00
CA ILE A 291 -6.58 -3.15 26.97
C ILE A 291 -7.65 -2.12 26.54
N GLU A 292 -8.86 -2.58 26.26
CA GLU A 292 -9.95 -1.73 25.77
C GLU A 292 -10.44 -0.74 26.84
N ALA A 293 -10.41 -1.10 28.13
CA ALA A 293 -10.73 -0.18 29.21
C ALA A 293 -9.87 1.09 29.18
N LEU A 294 -8.58 0.95 28.85
CA LEU A 294 -7.67 2.07 28.73
C LEU A 294 -7.84 2.83 27.40
N LEU A 295 -7.92 2.12 26.28
CA LEU A 295 -8.04 2.72 24.93
C LEU A 295 -9.38 3.45 24.71
N ASN A 296 -10.47 2.98 25.33
CA ASN A 296 -11.79 3.61 25.23
C ASN A 296 -11.88 4.93 26.02
N ALA A 297 -11.07 5.10 27.06
CA ALA A 297 -11.07 6.31 27.90
C ALA A 297 -10.15 7.40 27.32
N LYS A 298 -10.57 8.67 27.40
CA LYS A 298 -9.79 9.82 26.88
C LYS A 298 -8.60 10.14 27.77
N VAL A 299 -7.54 10.69 27.20
CA VAL A 299 -6.37 11.16 27.95
C VAL A 299 -6.82 12.24 28.94
N GLY A 300 -6.36 12.15 30.19
CA GLY A 300 -6.75 13.06 31.27
C GLY A 300 -8.19 12.91 31.77
N SER A 301 -8.95 11.91 31.31
CA SER A 301 -10.30 11.64 31.83
C SER A 301 -10.23 10.94 33.19
N ASN A 302 -11.19 11.24 34.06
CA ASN A 302 -11.30 10.54 35.35
C ASN A 302 -11.49 9.03 35.19
N ALA A 303 -12.22 8.61 34.15
CA ALA A 303 -12.39 7.19 33.82
C ALA A 303 -11.03 6.53 33.49
N ARG A 304 -10.16 7.19 32.72
CA ARG A 304 -8.82 6.67 32.40
C ARG A 304 -7.93 6.60 33.63
N ASN A 305 -7.94 7.64 34.47
CA ASN A 305 -7.18 7.67 35.72
C ASN A 305 -7.60 6.54 36.67
N GLN A 306 -8.89 6.21 36.75
CA GLN A 306 -9.38 5.07 37.53
C GLN A 306 -8.93 3.71 36.98
N VAL A 307 -8.85 3.55 35.65
CA VAL A 307 -8.30 2.34 35.04
C VAL A 307 -6.82 2.21 35.34
N VAL A 308 -6.06 3.29 35.19
CA VAL A 308 -4.62 3.33 35.49
C VAL A 308 -4.33 3.08 36.98
N ALA A 309 -5.15 3.61 37.89
CA ALA A 309 -4.98 3.37 39.32
C ALA A 309 -5.14 1.89 39.72
N LYS A 310 -5.86 1.08 38.93
CA LYS A 310 -6.00 -0.36 39.13
C LYS A 310 -4.79 -1.16 38.61
N GLU A 311 -3.89 -0.53 37.86
CA GLU A 311 -2.71 -1.16 37.25
C GLU A 311 -1.53 -1.20 38.23
N THR A 312 -1.72 -1.74 39.43
CA THR A 312 -0.69 -1.75 40.50
C THR A 312 0.48 -2.68 40.20
N ASP A 313 0.28 -3.72 39.39
CA ASP A 313 1.29 -4.74 39.07
C ASP A 313 1.97 -4.53 37.71
N ASN A 314 1.76 -3.37 37.09
CA ASN A 314 2.34 -3.06 35.79
C ASN A 314 3.68 -2.30 35.94
N ALA A 315 4.79 -3.03 35.88
CA ALA A 315 6.13 -2.45 36.00
C ALA A 315 6.43 -1.40 34.92
N MET A 316 5.84 -1.52 33.72
CA MET A 316 6.07 -0.56 32.65
C MET A 316 5.46 0.81 32.96
N MET A 317 4.34 0.88 33.70
CA MET A 317 3.71 2.14 34.11
C MET A 317 4.39 2.81 35.32
N LYS A 318 5.40 2.19 35.93
CA LYS A 318 6.13 2.72 37.10
C LYS A 318 7.50 3.28 36.69
N ASP A 319 8.20 3.87 37.66
CA ASP A 319 9.51 4.51 37.53
C ASP A 319 10.54 3.68 36.74
N VAL A 320 10.69 2.39 37.08
CA VAL A 320 11.63 1.48 36.40
C VAL A 320 11.28 1.31 34.91
N GLY A 321 9.98 1.28 34.60
CA GLY A 321 9.46 1.11 33.25
C GLY A 321 9.74 2.30 32.32
N ILE A 322 9.80 3.52 32.84
CA ILE A 322 9.99 4.73 32.01
C ILE A 322 11.33 4.69 31.26
N HIS A 323 12.41 4.33 31.95
CA HIS A 323 13.74 4.23 31.35
C HIS A 323 13.78 3.14 30.28
N GLN A 324 13.18 1.99 30.57
CA GLN A 324 13.08 0.88 29.64
C GLN A 324 12.25 1.24 28.40
N ARG A 325 11.16 1.99 28.54
CA ARG A 325 10.36 2.52 27.42
C ARG A 325 11.16 3.47 26.53
N PHE A 326 11.97 4.34 27.11
CA PHE A 326 12.80 5.28 26.34
C PHE A 326 13.74 4.55 25.38
N SER A 327 14.43 3.51 25.87
CA SER A 327 15.31 2.69 25.03
C SER A 327 14.52 1.95 23.93
N MET A 328 13.37 1.36 24.26
CA MET A 328 12.51 0.71 23.26
C MET A 328 12.02 1.68 22.19
N LEU A 329 11.61 2.89 22.58
CA LEU A 329 11.12 3.91 21.66
C LEU A 329 12.19 4.32 20.65
N ILE A 330 13.45 4.43 21.05
CA ILE A 330 14.54 4.73 20.11
C ILE A 330 14.65 3.64 19.04
N LEU A 331 14.71 2.36 19.45
CA LEU A 331 14.82 1.25 18.50
C LEU A 331 13.58 1.11 17.61
N LEU A 332 12.38 1.25 18.19
CA LEU A 332 11.12 1.25 17.47
C LEU A 332 11.09 2.40 16.45
N GLY A 333 11.48 3.60 16.86
CA GLY A 333 11.58 4.78 16.00
C GLY A 333 12.43 4.51 14.75
N PHE A 334 13.64 3.98 14.90
CA PHE A 334 14.47 3.62 13.75
C PHE A 334 13.80 2.58 12.85
N SER A 335 13.26 1.51 13.43
CA SER A 335 12.64 0.42 12.66
C SER A 335 11.38 0.88 11.89
N HIS A 336 10.50 1.63 12.54
CA HIS A 336 9.25 2.12 11.96
C HIS A 336 9.49 3.21 10.92
N LEU A 337 10.50 4.07 11.09
CA LEU A 337 10.85 5.05 10.07
C LEU A 337 11.36 4.36 8.80
N ILE A 338 12.26 3.38 8.94
CA ILE A 338 12.80 2.62 7.79
C ILE A 338 11.66 1.86 7.07
N LEU A 339 10.85 1.13 7.82
CA LEU A 339 9.77 0.32 7.27
C LEU A 339 8.65 1.17 6.68
N GLY A 340 8.23 2.19 7.42
CA GLY A 340 7.20 3.13 7.00
C GLY A 340 7.60 3.86 5.73
N PHE A 341 8.88 4.22 5.58
CA PHE A 341 9.39 4.85 4.37
C PHE A 341 9.33 3.89 3.17
N MET A 342 9.62 2.61 3.38
CA MET A 342 9.47 1.59 2.33
C MET A 342 8.00 1.42 1.92
N PHE A 343 7.08 1.29 2.87
CA PHE A 343 5.65 1.20 2.58
C PHE A 343 5.14 2.45 1.85
N PHE A 344 5.61 3.63 2.24
CA PHE A 344 5.30 4.89 1.58
C PHE A 344 5.76 4.91 0.12
N ILE A 345 6.98 4.43 -0.17
CA ILE A 345 7.47 4.31 -1.55
C ILE A 345 6.63 3.33 -2.37
N ILE A 346 6.27 2.18 -1.80
CA ILE A 346 5.45 1.18 -2.50
C ILE A 346 4.06 1.74 -2.82
N ALA A 347 3.42 2.40 -1.85
CA ALA A 347 2.14 3.08 -2.04
C ALA A 347 2.23 4.14 -3.15
N GLY A 348 3.27 4.98 -3.11
CA GLY A 348 3.53 5.98 -4.14
C GLY A 348 3.76 5.35 -5.52
N ALA A 349 4.51 4.26 -5.61
CA ALA A 349 4.76 3.54 -6.86
C ALA A 349 3.47 2.97 -7.44
N ILE A 350 2.60 2.36 -6.62
CA ILE A 350 1.27 1.86 -7.05
C ILE A 350 0.48 2.98 -7.73
N LEU A 351 0.40 4.16 -7.10
CA LEU A 351 -0.30 5.32 -7.66
C LEU A 351 0.35 5.82 -8.96
N VAL A 352 1.68 5.92 -9.01
CA VAL A 352 2.42 6.34 -10.21
C VAL A 352 2.13 5.38 -11.37
N TYR A 353 2.10 4.07 -11.14
CA TYR A 353 1.80 3.10 -12.19
C TYR A 353 0.35 3.19 -12.70
N GLN A 354 -0.61 3.57 -11.85
CA GLN A 354 -1.96 3.90 -12.32
C GLN A 354 -1.98 5.13 -13.22
N PHE A 355 -1.25 6.20 -12.86
CA PHE A 355 -1.14 7.39 -13.71
C PHE A 355 -0.41 7.11 -15.03
N LEU A 356 0.67 6.33 -15.00
CA LEU A 356 1.39 5.92 -16.20
C LEU A 356 0.48 5.12 -17.13
N PHE A 357 -0.34 4.21 -16.59
CA PHE A 357 -1.33 3.47 -17.39
C PHE A 357 -2.31 4.40 -18.12
N VAL A 358 -2.86 5.39 -17.41
CA VAL A 358 -3.78 6.40 -17.97
C VAL A 358 -3.10 7.22 -19.07
N ILE A 359 -1.90 7.73 -18.82
CA ILE A 359 -1.16 8.55 -19.80
C ILE A 359 -0.79 7.72 -21.03
N PHE A 360 -0.40 6.46 -20.85
CA PHE A 360 0.05 5.62 -21.96
C PHE A 360 -1.07 5.15 -22.88
N ALA A 361 -2.31 5.11 -22.37
CA ALA A 361 -3.50 4.90 -23.18
C ALA A 361 -3.69 6.00 -24.24
N LEU A 362 -3.41 7.27 -23.90
CA LEU A 362 -3.49 8.41 -24.83
C LEU A 362 -2.49 8.30 -26.00
N TYR A 363 -1.44 7.50 -25.84
CA TYR A 363 -0.45 7.26 -26.90
C TYR A 363 -0.92 6.23 -27.95
N ALA A 364 -2.02 5.52 -27.70
CA ALA A 364 -2.50 4.45 -28.57
C ALA A 364 -2.75 4.89 -30.03
N PRO A 365 -3.42 6.04 -30.31
CA PRO A 365 -3.64 6.50 -31.68
C PRO A 365 -2.34 6.62 -32.48
N PHE A 366 -1.28 7.14 -31.88
CA PHE A 366 0.01 7.26 -32.55
C PHE A 366 0.70 5.91 -32.73
N ALA A 367 0.81 5.14 -31.65
CA ALA A 367 1.53 3.86 -31.67
C ALA A 367 0.93 2.86 -32.67
N LEU A 368 -0.40 2.77 -32.70
CA LEU A 368 -1.12 1.83 -33.57
C LEU A 368 -1.10 2.29 -35.04
N LEU A 369 -1.10 3.61 -35.31
CA LEU A 369 -1.04 4.11 -36.69
C LEU A 369 0.32 3.78 -37.30
N MET A 370 1.40 4.09 -36.58
CA MET A 370 2.77 3.82 -37.02
C MET A 370 2.99 2.33 -37.29
N ALA A 371 2.35 1.47 -36.48
CA ALA A 371 2.49 0.03 -36.61
C ALA A 371 1.78 -0.57 -37.84
N LEU A 372 0.91 0.19 -38.53
CA LEU A 372 0.31 -0.27 -39.79
C LEU A 372 1.36 -0.46 -40.89
N TYR A 373 2.42 0.36 -40.87
CA TYR A 373 3.56 0.14 -41.74
C TYR A 373 4.30 -1.13 -41.27
N PRO A 374 4.39 -2.20 -42.10
CA PRO A 374 4.78 -3.52 -41.60
C PRO A 374 6.17 -3.58 -40.96
N ALA A 375 7.12 -2.78 -41.44
CA ALA A 375 8.46 -2.69 -40.88
C ALA A 375 8.46 -2.14 -39.43
N TRP A 376 7.40 -1.42 -39.03
CA TRP A 376 7.22 -0.83 -37.70
C TRP A 376 6.14 -1.54 -36.87
N SER A 377 5.67 -2.72 -37.29
CA SER A 377 4.67 -3.51 -36.56
C SER A 377 5.04 -3.81 -35.10
N GLY A 378 6.35 -3.83 -34.77
CA GLY A 378 6.85 -3.95 -33.39
C GLY A 378 6.44 -2.80 -32.46
N VAL A 379 6.10 -1.62 -32.99
CA VAL A 379 5.66 -0.46 -32.19
C VAL A 379 4.36 -0.76 -31.45
N ALA A 380 3.37 -1.38 -32.11
CA ALA A 380 2.11 -1.78 -31.47
C ALA A 380 2.34 -2.80 -30.35
N MET A 381 3.19 -3.80 -30.59
CA MET A 381 3.53 -4.81 -29.57
C MET A 381 4.23 -4.18 -28.37
N ASN A 382 5.19 -3.30 -28.60
CA ASN A 382 5.92 -2.60 -27.54
C ASN A 382 5.00 -1.66 -26.74
N TRP A 383 4.08 -0.98 -27.42
CA TRP A 383 3.06 -0.16 -26.77
C TRP A 383 2.15 -1.03 -25.89
N MET A 384 1.60 -2.11 -26.44
CA MET A 384 0.73 -3.04 -25.70
C MET A 384 1.44 -3.64 -24.47
N LYS A 385 2.70 -4.08 -24.64
CA LYS A 385 3.53 -4.60 -23.54
C LYS A 385 3.70 -3.59 -22.41
N LYS A 386 3.95 -2.31 -22.73
CA LYS A 386 4.07 -1.25 -21.72
C LYS A 386 2.72 -0.92 -21.08
N PHE A 387 1.66 -0.81 -21.89
CA PHE A 387 0.31 -0.53 -21.44
C PHE A 387 -0.18 -1.57 -20.42
N VAL A 388 -0.14 -2.85 -20.77
CA VAL A 388 -0.47 -3.95 -19.84
C VAL A 388 0.56 -4.05 -18.71
N GLY A 389 1.83 -3.83 -19.01
CA GLY A 389 2.95 -3.90 -18.07
C GLY A 389 2.79 -2.96 -16.87
N TYR A 390 2.18 -1.79 -17.03
CA TYR A 390 1.91 -0.89 -15.90
C TYR A 390 0.92 -1.48 -14.90
N GLN A 391 -0.15 -2.14 -15.37
CA GLN A 391 -1.11 -2.82 -14.49
C GLN A 391 -0.52 -4.07 -13.85
N VAL A 392 0.31 -4.81 -14.57
CA VAL A 392 1.03 -5.96 -14.03
C VAL A 392 2.04 -5.52 -12.96
N THR A 393 2.73 -4.39 -13.16
CA THR A 393 3.67 -3.86 -12.16
C THR A 393 2.94 -3.38 -10.90
N LYS A 394 1.78 -2.73 -11.05
CA LYS A 394 0.88 -2.41 -9.91
C LYS A 394 0.54 -3.66 -9.11
N LEU A 395 0.16 -4.74 -9.79
CA LEU A 395 -0.14 -6.03 -9.15
C LEU A 395 1.07 -6.60 -8.43
N ILE A 396 2.24 -6.65 -9.07
CA ILE A 396 3.48 -7.16 -8.45
C ILE A 396 3.83 -6.38 -7.19
N LEU A 397 3.66 -5.05 -7.18
CA LEU A 397 3.90 -4.22 -6.00
C LEU A 397 2.97 -4.57 -4.83
N GLY A 398 1.70 -4.86 -5.11
CA GLY A 398 0.75 -5.31 -4.10
C GLY A 398 1.12 -6.68 -3.51
N VAL A 399 1.48 -7.64 -4.35
CA VAL A 399 1.97 -8.96 -3.91
C VAL A 399 3.23 -8.82 -3.08
N PHE A 400 4.18 -8.02 -3.57
CA PHE A 400 5.43 -7.76 -2.87
C PHE A 400 5.19 -7.17 -1.48
N LEU A 401 4.26 -6.21 -1.35
CA LEU A 401 3.85 -5.67 -0.06
C LEU A 401 3.27 -6.74 0.86
N SER A 402 2.39 -7.62 0.39
CA SER A 402 1.83 -8.68 1.24
C SER A 402 2.91 -9.64 1.73
N VAL A 403 3.86 -10.03 0.88
CA VAL A 403 5.01 -10.83 1.30
C VAL A 403 5.81 -10.09 2.37
N LEU A 404 6.09 -8.79 2.19
CA LEU A 404 6.79 -7.98 3.19
C LEU A 404 6.07 -7.98 4.54
N VAL A 405 4.77 -7.67 4.55
CA VAL A 405 3.96 -7.62 5.78
C VAL A 405 3.89 -8.99 6.45
N THR A 406 3.70 -10.04 5.66
CA THR A 406 3.58 -11.42 6.16
C THR A 406 4.89 -11.91 6.77
N MET A 407 6.02 -11.71 6.06
CA MET A 407 7.33 -12.04 6.60
C MET A 407 7.60 -11.25 7.88
N SER A 408 7.29 -9.95 7.92
CA SER A 408 7.41 -9.18 9.15
C SER A 408 6.57 -9.75 10.30
N GLN A 409 5.34 -10.21 10.04
CA GLN A 409 4.47 -10.81 11.07
C GLN A 409 4.98 -12.13 11.63
N PHE A 410 5.46 -13.04 10.77
CA PHE A 410 6.08 -14.31 11.22
C PHE A 410 7.23 -14.06 12.19
N LEU A 411 7.97 -12.98 11.97
CA LEU A 411 9.13 -12.64 12.77
C LEU A 411 8.76 -12.09 14.16
N TYR A 412 7.63 -11.37 14.31
CA TYR A 412 7.12 -10.99 15.64
C TYR A 412 6.72 -12.20 16.48
N GLY A 413 6.16 -13.25 15.84
CA GLY A 413 5.73 -14.45 16.54
C GLY A 413 6.86 -15.35 17.03
N MET A 414 8.06 -15.27 16.44
CA MET A 414 9.21 -16.12 16.80
C MET A 414 10.10 -15.60 17.94
N SER A 415 9.98 -14.32 18.33
CA SER A 415 10.74 -13.76 19.47
C SER A 415 9.82 -13.24 20.59
N PRO A 416 9.08 -14.11 21.29
CA PRO A 416 8.30 -13.70 22.47
C PRO A 416 9.19 -12.99 23.49
N PRO A 417 8.82 -11.78 23.97
CA PRO A 417 9.59 -11.03 24.96
C PRO A 417 9.87 -11.82 26.24
N ASP A 418 9.00 -12.77 26.57
CA ASP A 418 8.98 -13.58 27.79
C ASP A 418 10.24 -14.45 27.96
N LYS A 419 10.96 -14.76 26.86
CA LYS A 419 12.14 -15.63 26.87
C LYS A 419 13.46 -14.91 26.59
N ALA A 420 13.44 -13.80 25.86
CA ALA A 420 14.65 -13.16 25.34
C ALA A 420 14.83 -11.70 25.80
N GLY A 421 13.83 -11.11 26.44
CA GLY A 421 13.84 -9.72 26.87
C GLY A 421 13.42 -8.75 25.76
N TYR A 422 12.69 -7.70 26.14
CA TYR A 422 12.04 -6.75 25.23
C TYR A 422 13.00 -6.07 24.24
N ILE A 423 14.18 -5.68 24.68
CA ILE A 423 15.18 -5.01 23.83
C ILE A 423 15.70 -5.96 22.75
N TRP A 424 15.89 -7.24 23.09
CA TRP A 424 16.33 -8.25 22.14
C TRP A 424 15.27 -8.53 21.07
N THR A 425 14.00 -8.63 21.46
CA THR A 425 12.89 -8.79 20.51
C THR A 425 12.86 -7.64 19.49
N ILE A 426 12.98 -6.39 19.93
CA ILE A 426 12.98 -5.24 19.02
C ILE A 426 14.26 -5.20 18.16
N ALA A 427 15.41 -5.57 18.73
CA ALA A 427 16.67 -5.60 17.99
C ALA A 427 16.67 -6.68 16.88
N MET A 428 16.17 -7.88 17.18
CA MET A 428 15.96 -8.93 16.17
C MET A 428 14.99 -8.48 15.09
N GLN A 429 13.86 -7.87 15.49
CA GLN A 429 12.90 -7.30 14.56
C GLN A 429 13.56 -6.27 13.62
N LEU A 430 14.40 -5.37 14.14
CA LEU A 430 15.13 -4.39 13.33
C LEU A 430 16.07 -5.08 12.33
N ILE A 431 16.88 -6.05 12.77
CA ILE A 431 17.82 -6.78 11.92
C ILE A 431 17.07 -7.49 10.79
N LEU A 432 15.93 -8.09 11.09
CA LEU A 432 15.17 -8.86 10.12
C LEU A 432 14.43 -7.96 9.11
N VAL A 433 13.86 -6.84 9.55
CA VAL A 433 13.31 -5.81 8.65
C VAL A 433 14.39 -5.30 7.70
N ILE A 434 15.59 -5.02 8.22
CA ILE A 434 16.74 -4.62 7.40
C ILE A 434 17.13 -5.75 6.42
N GLY A 435 17.13 -7.01 6.86
CA GLY A 435 17.43 -8.16 6.02
C GLY A 435 16.47 -8.31 4.84
N ILE A 436 15.17 -8.15 5.08
CA ILE A 436 14.14 -8.17 4.04
C ILE A 436 14.35 -7.02 3.05
N ILE A 437 14.61 -5.80 3.56
CA ILE A 437 14.89 -4.64 2.72
C ILE A 437 16.16 -4.84 1.88
N TRP A 438 17.19 -5.46 2.44
CA TRP A 438 18.44 -5.74 1.73
C TRP A 438 18.20 -6.71 0.56
N ARG A 439 17.38 -7.74 0.79
CA ARG A 439 17.02 -8.76 -0.22
C ARG A 439 15.81 -8.41 -1.08
N ARG A 440 15.27 -7.19 -0.99
CA ARG A 440 14.10 -6.75 -1.75
C ARG A 440 14.20 -6.96 -3.27
N LYS A 441 15.39 -6.79 -3.85
CA LYS A 441 15.61 -6.97 -5.29
C LYS A 441 15.45 -8.42 -5.71
N ASP A 442 15.92 -9.34 -4.88
CA ASP A 442 15.85 -10.79 -5.11
C ASP A 442 14.39 -11.26 -4.95
N LEU A 443 13.68 -10.75 -3.95
CA LEU A 443 12.26 -11.03 -3.76
C LEU A 443 11.41 -10.49 -4.93
N PHE A 444 11.67 -9.24 -5.33
CA PHE A 444 10.98 -8.62 -6.46
C PHE A 444 11.30 -9.33 -7.79
N SER A 445 12.53 -9.81 -7.99
CA SER A 445 12.92 -10.51 -9.22
C SER A 445 12.21 -11.86 -9.37
N ILE A 446 11.98 -12.58 -8.27
CA ILE A 446 11.22 -13.85 -8.28
C ILE A 446 9.76 -13.58 -8.66
N LEU A 447 9.13 -12.56 -8.06
CA LEU A 447 7.74 -12.20 -8.35
C LEU A 447 7.54 -11.63 -9.76
N SER A 448 8.54 -10.94 -10.30
CA SER A 448 8.54 -10.42 -11.67
C SER A 448 9.06 -11.43 -12.70
N SER A 449 9.58 -12.58 -12.28
CA SER A 449 10.12 -13.63 -13.16
C SER A 449 9.09 -14.16 -14.16
N PRO A 450 7.82 -14.47 -13.79
CA PRO A 450 6.80 -14.87 -14.75
C PRO A 450 6.52 -13.82 -15.84
N VAL A 451 6.72 -12.53 -15.51
CA VAL A 451 6.45 -11.39 -16.40
C VAL A 451 7.64 -11.10 -17.32
N ASN A 452 8.87 -11.23 -16.79
CA ASN A 452 10.09 -11.14 -17.59
C ASN A 452 10.28 -12.36 -18.50
N VAL A 453 9.89 -13.56 -18.07
CA VAL A 453 9.93 -14.79 -18.89
C VAL A 453 8.77 -14.84 -19.91
N SER A 454 7.60 -14.27 -19.61
CA SER A 454 6.48 -14.19 -20.57
C SER A 454 6.74 -13.21 -21.73
N ALA A 455 7.61 -12.21 -21.55
CA ALA A 455 7.88 -11.24 -22.61
C ALA A 455 8.80 -11.76 -23.73
N ASP A 456 9.62 -12.78 -23.46
CA ASP A 456 10.68 -13.23 -24.37
C ASP A 456 10.80 -14.76 -24.51
N GLY A 457 10.51 -15.56 -23.47
CA GLY A 457 10.65 -17.02 -23.49
C GLY A 457 9.45 -17.76 -24.09
N ASN A 458 8.23 -17.44 -23.63
CA ASN A 458 7.01 -18.14 -24.06
C ASN A 458 6.55 -17.75 -25.47
N ILE A 459 6.78 -16.51 -25.90
CA ILE A 459 6.49 -16.08 -27.28
C ILE A 459 7.46 -16.75 -28.24
N ARG A 460 8.74 -16.87 -27.89
CA ARG A 460 9.74 -17.57 -28.72
C ARG A 460 9.49 -19.07 -28.76
N ALA A 461 9.01 -19.67 -27.67
CA ALA A 461 8.57 -21.06 -27.63
C ALA A 461 7.30 -21.29 -28.46
N LEU A 462 6.30 -20.40 -28.39
CA LEU A 462 5.09 -20.44 -29.22
C LEU A 462 5.40 -20.24 -30.71
N VAL A 463 6.25 -19.26 -31.05
CA VAL A 463 6.72 -19.00 -32.42
C VAL A 463 7.50 -20.19 -32.96
N LYS A 464 8.40 -20.80 -32.17
CA LYS A 464 9.15 -22.00 -32.58
C LYS A 464 8.24 -23.23 -32.77
N LYS A 465 7.18 -23.35 -31.96
CA LYS A 465 6.18 -24.41 -32.10
C LYS A 465 5.31 -24.19 -33.35
N LEU A 466 4.92 -22.95 -33.62
CA LEU A 466 4.20 -22.54 -34.83
C LEU A 466 5.06 -22.71 -36.09
N ASP A 467 6.35 -22.34 -36.06
CA ASP A 467 7.29 -22.55 -37.17
C ASP A 467 7.49 -24.04 -37.45
N GLY A 468 7.51 -24.89 -36.42
CA GLY A 468 7.53 -26.35 -36.57
C GLY A 468 6.25 -26.90 -37.22
N TYR A 469 5.08 -26.40 -36.85
CA TYR A 469 3.81 -26.79 -37.46
C TYR A 469 3.68 -26.29 -38.91
N LEU A 470 4.11 -25.06 -39.19
CA LEU A 470 4.08 -24.46 -40.52
C LEU A 470 5.11 -25.09 -41.46
N GLY A 471 6.32 -25.39 -40.98
CA GLY A 471 7.34 -26.10 -41.74
C GLY A 471 6.93 -27.53 -42.13
N ASN A 472 6.32 -28.27 -41.20
CA ASN A 472 5.80 -29.61 -41.48
C ASN A 472 4.61 -29.59 -42.44
N THR A 473 3.80 -28.53 -42.40
CA THR A 473 2.68 -28.34 -43.31
C THR A 473 3.16 -27.94 -44.71
N ALA A 474 4.17 -27.09 -44.82
CA ALA A 474 4.82 -26.74 -46.09
C ALA A 474 5.48 -27.95 -46.76
N GLN A 475 6.18 -28.81 -46.01
CA GLN A 475 6.74 -30.06 -46.54
C GLN A 475 5.67 -31.07 -46.97
N ARG A 476 4.52 -31.12 -46.28
CA ARG A 476 3.39 -31.96 -46.66
C ARG A 476 2.72 -31.46 -47.95
N ILE A 477 2.51 -30.14 -48.07
CA ILE A 477 1.95 -29.52 -49.27
C ILE A 477 2.88 -29.72 -50.48
N GLN A 478 4.20 -29.59 -50.30
CA GLN A 478 5.18 -29.80 -51.36
C GLN A 478 5.22 -31.26 -51.87
N LYS A 479 4.92 -32.24 -51.00
CA LYS A 479 4.75 -33.66 -51.38
C LYS A 479 3.46 -33.94 -52.16
N PHE A 480 2.44 -33.10 -52.02
CA PHE A 480 1.19 -33.22 -52.78
C PHE A 480 1.29 -32.54 -54.15
N THR A 481 2.02 -31.43 -54.27
CA THR A 481 2.25 -30.76 -55.57
C THR A 481 3.33 -31.40 -56.42
N SER A 482 4.20 -32.26 -55.88
CA SER A 482 5.19 -33.03 -56.65
C SER A 482 4.68 -34.40 -57.15
N ARG A 483 3.37 -34.66 -57.04
CA ARG A 483 2.71 -35.91 -57.48
C ARG A 483 1.56 -35.69 -58.48
N SER A 484 1.37 -34.45 -58.95
CA SER A 484 0.65 -34.11 -60.17
C SER A 484 1.66 -33.66 -61.22
#